data_AF-A0AAV3JEQ3-F1
#
_entry.id   AF-A0AAV3JEQ3-F1
#
_cell.length_a   1.000
_cell.length_b   1.000
_cell.length_c   1.000
_cell.angle_alpha   90.00
_cell.angle_beta   90.00
_cell.angle_gamma   90.00
#
_symmetry.space_group_name_H-M   'P 1'
#
loop_
_entity.id
_entity.type
_entity.pdbx_description
1 polymer ?
#
loop_
_entity_poly.entity_id
_entity_poly.type
_entity_poly.pdbx_seq_one_letter_code
_entity_poly.pdbx_strand_id
1 'polypeptide(L)' 'MASGSYIKDFADSIQYHLAKKEGAGIFLTINKKDYPKHDLSILNCEEFIKLFR' A
#
# COMPACT_ATOMS: atom_id res chain seq x y z
N MET A 1 -6.76 -19.95 13.92
CA MET A 1 -6.81 -18.48 13.78
C MET A 1 -5.89 -18.10 12.62
N ALA A 2 -6.44 -17.58 11.52
CA ALA A 2 -5.67 -16.92 10.45
C ALA A 2 -6.64 -15.98 9.72
N SER A 3 -7.07 -14.94 10.43
CA SER A 3 -7.97 -13.91 9.91
C SER A 3 -7.15 -12.83 9.19
N GLY A 4 -7.36 -12.72 7.88
CA GLY A 4 -7.31 -11.45 7.15
C GLY A 4 -5.91 -10.93 6.77
N SER A 5 -5.51 -11.18 5.53
CA SER A 5 -4.84 -10.13 4.75
C SER A 5 -5.15 -10.38 3.28
N TYR A 6 -5.93 -9.50 2.67
CA TYR A 6 -6.36 -9.60 1.27
C TYR A 6 -5.31 -9.06 0.27
N ILE A 7 -4.04 -8.98 0.70
CA ILE A 7 -2.94 -8.60 -0.19
C ILE A 7 -2.45 -9.87 -0.85
N LYS A 8 -2.73 -9.98 -2.15
CA LYS A 8 -2.58 -11.23 -2.92
C LYS A 8 -1.11 -11.63 -3.11
N ASP A 9 -0.21 -10.65 -3.10
CA ASP A 9 1.23 -10.85 -3.29
C ASP A 9 1.99 -10.69 -1.97
N PHE A 10 2.89 -11.64 -1.70
CA PHE A 10 3.63 -11.73 -0.44
C PHE A 10 4.59 -10.55 -0.24
N ALA A 11 5.28 -10.12 -1.30
CA ALA A 11 6.23 -9.02 -1.22
C ALA A 11 5.50 -7.71 -0.89
N ASP A 12 4.40 -7.48 -1.59
CA ASP A 12 3.47 -6.36 -1.40
C ASP A 12 2.92 -6.32 0.04
N SER A 13 2.56 -7.48 0.60
CA SER A 13 2.08 -7.60 1.98
C SER A 13 3.14 -7.19 3.01
N ILE A 14 4.38 -7.64 2.83
CA ILE A 14 5.51 -7.26 3.70
C ILE A 14 5.78 -5.76 3.60
N GLN A 15 5.87 -5.23 2.38
CA GLN A 15 6.17 -3.83 2.13
C GLN A 15 5.09 -2.92 2.74
N TYR A 16 3.81 -3.28 2.58
CA TYR A 16 2.69 -2.54 3.17
C TYR A 16 2.74 -2.55 4.70
N HIS A 17 3.02 -3.71 5.31
CA HIS A 17 3.08 -3.82 6.75
C HIS A 17 4.28 -3.06 7.34
N LEU A 18 5.43 -3.08 6.65
CA LEU A 18 6.61 -2.31 7.03
C LEU A 18 6.34 -0.81 6.89
N ALA A 19 5.74 -0.37 5.78
CA ALA A 19 5.36 1.03 5.57
C ALA A 19 4.42 1.52 6.69
N LYS A 20 3.46 0.70 7.09
CA LYS A 20 2.56 1.00 8.22
C LYS A 20 3.33 1.11 9.54
N LYS A 21 4.26 0.18 9.81
CA LYS A 21 5.07 0.16 11.03
C LYS A 21 5.98 1.38 11.14
N GLU A 22 6.61 1.77 10.04
CA GLU A 22 7.51 2.93 9.98
C GLU A 22 6.75 4.27 9.92
N GLY A 23 5.42 4.25 9.90
CA GLY A 23 4.60 5.47 9.82
C GLY A 23 4.75 6.20 8.50
N ALA A 24 5.06 5.48 7.41
CA ALA A 24 5.09 6.07 6.07
C ALA A 24 3.71 6.65 5.73
N GLY A 25 3.65 7.84 5.13
CA GLY A 25 2.35 8.43 4.74
C GLY A 25 1.79 7.87 3.44
N ILE A 26 2.65 7.37 2.56
CA ILE A 26 2.32 6.95 1.19
C ILE A 26 2.89 5.56 0.93
N PHE A 27 2.09 4.69 0.32
CA PHE A 27 2.50 3.39 -0.19
C PHE A 27 2.30 3.35 -1.71
N LEU A 28 3.37 3.06 -2.45
CA LEU A 28 3.35 3.05 -3.91
C LEU A 28 3.17 1.62 -4.43
N THR A 29 2.13 1.41 -5.25
CA THR A 29 1.91 0.13 -5.91
C THR A 29 1.12 0.30 -7.20
N ILE A 30 1.37 -0.58 -8.17
CA ILE A 30 0.55 -0.72 -9.38
C ILE A 30 -0.74 -1.51 -9.10
N ASN A 31 -0.77 -2.30 -8.01
CA ASN A 31 -1.88 -3.17 -7.64
C ASN A 31 -2.82 -2.51 -6.62
N LYS A 32 -3.13 -1.22 -6.80
CA LYS A 32 -3.94 -0.43 -5.85
C LYS A 32 -5.27 -1.09 -5.45
N LYS A 33 -5.89 -1.84 -6.37
CA LYS A 33 -7.14 -2.60 -6.15
C LYS A 33 -7.02 -3.69 -5.06
N ASP A 34 -5.83 -4.19 -4.78
CA ASP A 34 -5.59 -5.24 -3.78
C ASP A 34 -5.60 -4.67 -2.35
N TYR A 35 -5.74 -3.35 -2.21
CA TYR A 35 -5.75 -2.62 -0.95
C TYR A 35 -7.07 -1.85 -0.76
N PRO A 36 -8.24 -2.51 -0.66
CA PRO A 36 -9.54 -1.82 -0.56
C PRO A 36 -9.79 -1.18 0.81
N LYS A 37 -9.12 -1.64 1.87
CA LYS A 37 -9.12 -1.03 3.20
C LYS A 37 -7.67 -0.74 3.58
N HIS A 38 -7.31 0.53 3.65
CA HIS A 38 -5.94 0.94 3.91
C HIS A 38 -5.88 2.13 4.87
N ASP A 39 -4.88 2.08 5.74
CA ASP A 39 -4.54 3.20 6.66
C ASP A 39 -3.48 4.12 6.03
N LEU A 40 -2.87 3.69 4.92
CA LEU A 40 -1.83 4.38 4.17
C LEU A 40 -2.42 4.97 2.89
N SER A 41 -1.92 6.12 2.44
CA SER A 41 -2.31 6.66 1.14
C SER A 41 -1.72 5.81 0.02
N ILE A 42 -2.56 5.00 -0.63
CA ILE A 42 -2.13 4.12 -1.72
C ILE A 42 -2.16 4.90 -3.04
N LEU A 43 -0.99 5.09 -3.65
CA LEU A 43 -0.88 5.81 -4.91
C LEU A 43 -0.19 4.93 -5.95
N ASN A 44 -0.59 5.07 -7.20
CA ASN A 44 0.25 4.64 -8.31
C ASN A 44 1.29 5.73 -8.66
N CYS A 45 2.22 5.42 -9.54
CA CYS A 45 3.28 6.36 -9.93
C CYS A 45 2.74 7.67 -10.50
N GLU A 46 1.69 7.63 -11.32
CA GLU A 46 1.11 8.83 -11.93
C GLU A 46 0.47 9.74 -10.89
N GLU A 47 -0.27 9.16 -9.93
CA GLU A 47 -0.87 9.89 -8.82
C GLU A 47 0.19 10.49 -7.91
N PHE A 48 1.26 9.75 -7.63
CA PHE A 48 2.37 10.24 -6.82
C PHE A 48 3.09 11.43 -7.48
N ILE A 49 3.42 11.34 -8.77
CA ILE A 49 4.09 12.43 -9.50
C ILE A 49 3.23 13.70 -9.50
N LYS A 50 1.89 13.57 -9.57
CA LYS A 50 0.97 14.72 -9.52
C LYS A 50 1.02 15.50 -8.20
N LEU A 51 1.49 14.91 -7.10
CA LEU A 51 1.64 15.63 -5.83
C LEU A 51 2.80 16.65 -5.84
N PHE A 52 3.73 16.54 -6.79
CA PHE A 52 4.92 17.39 -6.91
C PHE A 52 4.85 18.38 -8.07
N ARG A 53 3.70 18.46 -8.74
CA ARG A 53 3.42 19.44 -9.79
C ARG A 53 2.49 20.51 -9.26
#